data_AF-A0A4Q2A4N5-F1
#
_entry.id   AF-A0A4Q2A4N5-F1
#
_cell.length_a   1.000
_cell.length_b   1.000
_cell.length_c   1.000
_cell.angle_alpha   90.00
_cell.angle_beta   90.00
_cell.angle_gamma   90.00
#
_symmetry.space_group_name_H-M   'P 1'
#
loop_
_entity.id
_entity.type
_entity.pdbx_description
1 polymer ?
#
loop_
_entity_poly.entity_id
_entity_poly.type
_entity_poly.pdbx_seq_one_letter_code
_entity_poly.pdbx_strand_id
1 'polypeptide(L)'
;MLLGVIAAVESYFRALFRRLIEIDPQSQESVHLREVSYGAALHLPKAMLPEAMLERISFTSKKSIVDGMKELIGVKGEISASLDAAIVDYVRVCHLRHCAVHRFGKLGTSNAIALGLATHKELLEKPLSLTYPALQSAIAISTGLVRNVNNFLFNAVLSRVEVSQWTGRFRNDRKLFSKYYALFSDTVSSYGATPALRATYDEFMRQRAAHAAGQPF
;
A
#
# COMPACT_ATOMS: atom_id res chain seq x y z
N MET A 1 17.06 12.62 2.78
CA MET A 1 16.27 11.71 3.63
C MET A 1 14.78 11.68 3.29
N LEU A 2 14.06 12.81 3.18
CA LEU A 2 12.61 12.82 2.84
C LEU A 2 12.28 12.05 1.53
N LEU A 3 13.09 12.22 0.48
CA LEU A 3 12.93 11.47 -0.78
C LEU A 3 13.06 9.96 -0.56
N GLY A 4 14.00 9.54 0.29
CA GLY A 4 14.23 8.13 0.59
C GLY A 4 13.04 7.49 1.28
N VAL A 5 12.35 8.22 2.16
CA VAL A 5 11.13 7.75 2.82
C VAL A 5 10.02 7.48 1.80
N ILE A 6 9.78 8.42 0.88
CA ILE A 6 8.74 8.26 -0.14
C ILE A 6 9.12 7.18 -1.14
N ALA A 7 10.38 7.13 -1.59
CA ALA A 7 10.87 6.08 -2.48
C ALA A 7 10.75 4.68 -1.84
N ALA A 8 10.96 4.57 -0.52
CA ALA A 8 10.75 3.31 0.21
C ALA A 8 9.28 2.89 0.21
N VAL A 9 8.34 3.83 0.42
CA VAL A 9 6.90 3.54 0.33
C VAL A 9 6.50 3.13 -1.08
N GLU A 10 6.95 3.83 -2.12
CA GLU A 10 6.67 3.45 -3.50
C GLU A 10 7.24 2.07 -3.85
N SER A 11 8.47 1.77 -3.43
CA SER A 11 9.10 0.47 -3.64
C SER A 11 8.35 -0.64 -2.92
N TYR A 12 7.85 -0.36 -1.72
CA TYR A 12 7.00 -1.27 -0.96
C TYR A 12 5.69 -1.57 -1.72
N PHE A 13 4.96 -0.54 -2.17
CA PHE A 13 3.73 -0.74 -2.96
C PHE A 13 3.99 -1.57 -4.21
N ARG A 14 5.06 -1.26 -4.95
CA ARG A 14 5.45 -2.01 -6.15
C ARG A 14 5.72 -3.47 -5.86
N ALA A 15 6.55 -3.75 -4.85
CA ALA A 15 6.88 -5.11 -4.44
C ALA A 15 5.64 -5.88 -3.96
N LEU A 16 4.78 -5.25 -3.17
CA LEU A 16 3.54 -5.84 -2.67
C LEU A 16 2.60 -6.18 -3.83
N PHE A 17 2.35 -5.22 -4.73
CA PHE A 17 1.39 -5.38 -5.81
C PHE A 17 1.86 -6.41 -6.83
N ARG A 18 3.15 -6.38 -7.21
CA ARG A 18 3.76 -7.40 -8.08
C ARG A 18 3.55 -8.79 -7.51
N ARG A 19 3.87 -9.00 -6.22
CA ARG A 19 3.75 -10.32 -5.57
C ARG A 19 2.30 -10.74 -5.40
N LEU A 20 1.38 -9.82 -5.12
CA LEU A 20 -0.06 -10.12 -5.10
C LEU A 20 -0.54 -10.62 -6.46
N ILE A 21 -0.20 -9.92 -7.55
CA ILE A 21 -0.51 -10.36 -8.91
C ILE A 21 0.09 -11.75 -9.20
N GLU A 22 1.25 -12.09 -8.64
CA GLU A 22 1.83 -13.43 -8.83
C GLU A 22 1.06 -14.55 -8.11
N ILE A 23 0.55 -14.32 -6.90
CA ILE A 23 0.01 -15.39 -6.04
C ILE A 23 -1.52 -15.46 -5.99
N ASP A 24 -2.20 -14.37 -6.31
CA ASP A 24 -3.63 -14.20 -6.09
C ASP A 24 -4.41 -14.16 -7.43
N PRO A 25 -5.32 -15.13 -7.67
CA PRO A 25 -6.04 -15.24 -8.95
C PRO A 25 -6.89 -14.02 -9.32
N GLN A 26 -7.54 -13.36 -8.36
CA GLN A 26 -8.38 -12.19 -8.66
C GLN A 26 -7.54 -10.96 -9.03
N SER A 27 -6.33 -10.83 -8.47
CA SER A 27 -5.36 -9.80 -8.88
C SER A 27 -4.91 -10.05 -10.32
N GLN A 28 -4.67 -11.32 -10.71
CA GLN A 28 -4.33 -11.68 -12.09
C GLN A 28 -5.44 -11.29 -13.06
N GLU A 29 -6.69 -11.67 -12.73
CA GLU A 29 -7.86 -11.33 -13.52
C GLU A 29 -7.97 -9.82 -13.77
N SER A 30 -7.67 -9.02 -12.74
CA SER A 30 -7.76 -7.55 -12.80
C SER A 30 -6.75 -6.93 -13.77
N VAL A 31 -5.63 -7.61 -14.03
CA VAL A 31 -4.57 -7.10 -14.92
C VAL A 31 -4.48 -7.84 -16.25
N HIS A 32 -5.34 -8.81 -16.55
CA HIS A 32 -5.27 -9.62 -17.78
C HIS A 32 -5.26 -8.78 -19.07
N LEU A 33 -6.00 -7.68 -19.12
CA LEU A 33 -6.09 -6.79 -20.29
C LEU A 33 -5.07 -5.65 -20.28
N ARG A 34 -4.20 -5.61 -19.28
CA ARG A 34 -3.31 -4.48 -19.07
C ARG A 34 -2.04 -4.65 -19.88
N GLU A 35 -1.63 -3.58 -20.55
CA GLU A 35 -0.52 -3.61 -21.50
C GLU A 35 0.83 -3.50 -20.79
N VAL A 36 1.86 -4.11 -21.39
CA VAL A 36 3.28 -3.89 -21.06
C VAL A 36 3.98 -3.33 -22.29
N SER A 37 5.07 -2.59 -22.07
CA SER A 37 5.88 -2.09 -23.18
C SER A 37 6.48 -3.27 -23.99
N TYR A 38 6.69 -3.07 -25.29
CA TYR A 38 7.30 -4.10 -26.13
C TYR A 38 8.72 -4.47 -25.64
N GLY A 39 9.49 -3.49 -25.17
CA GLY A 39 10.81 -3.73 -24.56
C GLY A 39 10.74 -4.61 -23.31
N ALA A 40 9.73 -4.40 -22.45
CA ALA A 40 9.50 -5.27 -21.30
C ALA A 40 9.16 -6.70 -21.72
N ALA A 41 8.31 -6.86 -22.74
CA ALA A 41 7.96 -8.18 -23.27
C ALA A 41 9.16 -8.95 -23.86
N LEU A 42 10.11 -8.24 -24.48
CA LEU A 42 11.32 -8.85 -25.05
C LEU A 42 12.40 -9.18 -24.03
N HIS A 43 12.59 -8.33 -23.01
CA HIS A 43 13.80 -8.35 -22.18
C HIS A 43 13.57 -8.71 -20.71
N LEU A 44 12.34 -8.66 -20.20
CA LEU A 44 12.06 -9.03 -18.82
C LEU A 44 11.66 -10.50 -18.68
N PRO A 45 12.13 -11.19 -17.64
CA PRO A 45 11.60 -12.51 -17.32
C PRO A 45 10.12 -12.41 -16.96
N LYS A 46 9.34 -13.45 -17.25
CA LYS A 46 7.87 -13.47 -17.04
C LYS A 46 7.45 -13.03 -15.63
N ALA A 47 8.20 -13.42 -14.60
CA ALA A 47 7.94 -13.05 -13.21
C ALA A 47 8.11 -11.54 -12.93
N MET A 48 8.80 -10.80 -13.79
CA MET A 48 8.98 -9.35 -13.67
C MET A 48 7.99 -8.54 -14.53
N LEU A 49 7.17 -9.20 -15.36
CA LEU A 49 6.16 -8.50 -16.16
C LEU A 49 5.16 -7.69 -15.31
N PRO A 50 4.73 -8.12 -14.11
CA PRO A 50 3.87 -7.27 -13.29
C PRO A 50 4.60 -6.00 -12.82
N GLU A 51 5.93 -6.00 -12.68
CA GLU A 51 6.68 -4.76 -12.40
C GLU A 51 6.60 -3.78 -13.59
N ALA A 52 6.73 -4.28 -14.82
CA ALA A 52 6.63 -3.46 -16.02
C ALA A 52 5.26 -2.75 -16.12
N MET A 53 4.19 -3.42 -15.68
CA MET A 53 2.85 -2.82 -15.61
C MET A 53 2.77 -1.65 -14.62
N LEU A 54 3.65 -1.63 -13.61
CA LEU A 54 3.66 -0.60 -12.57
C LEU A 54 4.53 0.60 -12.92
N GLU A 55 5.38 0.54 -13.96
CA GLU A 55 6.32 1.61 -14.33
C GLU A 55 5.65 2.99 -14.49
N ARG A 56 4.44 3.03 -15.05
CA ARG A 56 3.68 4.28 -15.28
C ARG A 56 2.81 4.71 -14.10
N ILE A 57 2.88 4.00 -12.98
CA ILE A 57 2.09 4.29 -11.78
C ILE A 57 3.00 4.93 -10.72
N SER A 58 2.65 6.15 -10.33
CA SER A 58 3.21 6.80 -9.14
C SER A 58 2.28 6.59 -7.97
N PHE A 59 2.80 6.28 -6.79
CA PHE A 59 1.98 6.12 -5.58
C PHE A 59 2.01 7.40 -4.73
N THR A 60 1.96 8.58 -5.35
CA THR A 60 2.10 9.88 -4.67
C THR A 60 0.81 10.67 -4.52
N SER A 61 -0.32 10.13 -4.98
CA SER A 61 -1.64 10.79 -4.91
C SER A 61 -2.68 9.82 -4.37
N LYS A 62 -3.72 10.36 -3.73
CA LYS A 62 -4.83 9.55 -3.21
C LYS A 62 -5.48 8.73 -4.32
N LYS A 63 -5.77 9.38 -5.45
CA LYS A 63 -6.35 8.73 -6.63
C LYS A 63 -5.48 7.57 -7.10
N SER A 64 -4.19 7.79 -7.33
CA SER A 64 -3.32 6.73 -7.86
C SER A 64 -3.11 5.55 -6.89
N ILE A 65 -3.10 5.80 -5.57
CA ILE A 65 -3.02 4.73 -4.57
C ILE A 65 -4.33 3.91 -4.57
N VAL A 66 -5.49 4.58 -4.54
CA VAL A 66 -6.80 3.91 -4.52
C VAL A 66 -7.08 3.17 -5.83
N ASP A 67 -6.84 3.81 -6.96
CA ASP A 67 -7.00 3.21 -8.29
C ASP A 67 -6.03 2.03 -8.43
N GLY A 68 -4.80 2.14 -7.94
CA GLY A 68 -3.87 1.01 -7.90
C GLY A 68 -4.43 -0.21 -7.15
N MET A 69 -5.03 -0.01 -5.97
CA MET A 69 -5.67 -1.12 -5.23
C MET A 69 -6.88 -1.70 -5.97
N LYS A 70 -7.67 -0.87 -6.67
CA LYS A 70 -8.86 -1.31 -7.40
C LYS A 70 -8.51 -2.01 -8.70
N GLU A 71 -7.69 -1.38 -9.54
CA GLU A 71 -7.39 -1.82 -10.91
C GLU A 71 -6.33 -2.93 -10.96
N LEU A 72 -5.39 -2.97 -10.01
CA LEU A 72 -4.27 -3.92 -10.05
C LEU A 72 -4.52 -5.13 -9.16
N ILE A 73 -5.15 -4.89 -8.02
CA ILE A 73 -5.40 -5.94 -7.03
C ILE A 73 -6.84 -6.44 -7.12
N GLY A 74 -7.77 -5.67 -7.68
CA GLY A 74 -9.19 -6.05 -7.74
C GLY A 74 -9.93 -5.82 -6.44
N VAL A 75 -9.49 -4.86 -5.62
CA VAL A 75 -10.23 -4.46 -4.41
C VAL A 75 -11.58 -3.88 -4.81
N LYS A 76 -12.65 -4.36 -4.17
CA LYS A 76 -14.02 -3.89 -4.37
C LYS A 76 -14.48 -3.07 -3.16
N GLY A 77 -15.39 -2.13 -3.41
CA GLY A 77 -15.98 -1.29 -2.36
C GLY A 77 -15.14 -0.07 -1.99
N GLU A 78 -15.51 0.53 -0.86
CA GLU A 78 -14.85 1.71 -0.30
C GLU A 78 -13.72 1.29 0.65
N ILE A 79 -12.69 2.12 0.72
CA ILE A 79 -11.63 1.98 1.72
C ILE A 79 -12.13 2.45 3.08
N SER A 80 -11.60 1.89 4.16
CA SER A 80 -11.96 2.33 5.50
C SER A 80 -11.55 3.79 5.75
N ALA A 81 -12.29 4.49 6.61
CA ALA A 81 -11.96 5.87 6.99
C ALA A 81 -10.53 5.99 7.57
N SER A 82 -10.06 4.96 8.29
CA SER A 82 -8.68 4.90 8.81
C SER A 82 -7.64 4.87 7.69
N LEU A 83 -7.86 4.03 6.66
CA LEU A 83 -6.97 3.97 5.50
C LEU A 83 -7.02 5.27 4.69
N ASP A 84 -8.22 5.85 4.53
CA ASP A 84 -8.39 7.12 3.83
C ASP A 84 -7.58 8.25 4.49
N ALA A 85 -7.70 8.38 5.82
CA ALA A 85 -6.94 9.36 6.59
C ALA A 85 -5.43 9.15 6.45
N ALA A 86 -4.96 7.90 6.54
CA ALA A 86 -3.54 7.58 6.37
C ALA A 86 -3.01 7.93 4.97
N ILE A 87 -3.82 7.71 3.92
CA ILE A 87 -3.48 8.10 2.55
C ILE A 87 -3.40 9.62 2.44
N VAL A 88 -4.38 10.35 3.00
CA VAL A 88 -4.40 11.82 2.96
C VAL A 88 -3.15 12.39 3.63
N ASP A 89 -2.77 11.89 4.80
CA ASP A 89 -1.57 12.36 5.51
C ASP A 89 -0.29 12.05 4.74
N TYR A 90 -0.17 10.87 4.15
CA TYR A 90 0.98 10.54 3.31
C TYR A 90 1.05 11.39 2.03
N VAL A 91 -0.08 11.72 1.41
CA VAL A 91 -0.12 12.60 0.22
C VAL A 91 0.38 14.00 0.59
N ARG A 92 0.11 14.50 1.80
CA ARG A 92 0.71 15.75 2.30
C ARG A 92 2.23 15.66 2.34
N VAL A 93 2.79 14.53 2.81
CA VAL A 93 4.25 14.27 2.77
C VAL A 93 4.79 14.27 1.34
N CYS A 94 4.03 13.74 0.37
CA CYS A 94 4.39 13.79 -1.04
C CYS A 94 4.44 15.22 -1.61
N HIS A 95 3.50 16.10 -1.21
CA HIS A 95 3.55 17.52 -1.58
C HIS A 95 4.79 18.23 -1.00
N LEU A 96 5.21 17.87 0.22
CA LEU A 96 6.46 18.39 0.81
C LEU A 96 7.70 17.93 0.03
N ARG A 97 7.73 16.68 -0.45
CA ARG A 97 8.79 16.22 -1.37
C ARG A 97 8.81 17.04 -2.65
N HIS A 98 7.65 17.34 -3.23
CA HIS A 98 7.60 18.18 -4.43
C HIS A 98 8.28 19.53 -4.16
N CYS A 99 8.02 20.16 -3.01
CA CYS A 99 8.69 21.40 -2.61
C CYS A 99 10.20 21.21 -2.37
N ALA A 100 10.64 20.09 -1.81
CA ALA A 100 12.04 19.83 -1.53
C ALA A 100 12.88 19.55 -2.78
N VAL A 101 12.28 18.90 -3.79
CA VAL A 101 12.96 18.49 -5.03
C VAL A 101 12.84 19.54 -6.13
N HIS A 102 11.70 20.20 -6.21
CA HIS A 102 11.38 21.20 -7.22
C HIS A 102 11.26 22.58 -6.58
N ARG A 103 11.35 23.65 -7.38
CA ARG A 103 11.25 25.04 -6.90
C ARG A 103 12.28 25.44 -5.82
N PHE A 104 13.48 24.86 -5.85
CA PHE A 104 14.59 25.24 -4.95
C PHE A 104 14.24 25.16 -3.45
N GLY A 105 13.40 24.19 -3.06
CA GLY A 105 13.00 24.03 -1.67
C GLY A 105 11.83 24.91 -1.25
N LYS A 106 11.19 25.69 -2.14
CA LYS A 106 10.16 26.67 -1.75
C LYS A 106 8.74 26.14 -1.85
N LEU A 107 7.88 26.62 -0.95
CA LEU A 107 6.44 26.32 -1.00
C LEU A 107 5.74 27.16 -2.08
N GLY A 108 5.46 26.54 -3.23
CA GLY A 108 4.67 27.16 -4.29
C GLY A 108 3.15 27.07 -4.04
N THR A 109 2.40 27.94 -4.72
CA THR A 109 0.94 28.10 -4.55
C THR A 109 0.14 26.79 -4.71
N SER A 110 0.45 25.96 -5.69
CA SER A 110 -0.27 24.68 -5.92
C SER A 110 -0.11 23.70 -4.74
N ASN A 111 1.10 23.59 -4.17
CA ASN A 111 1.32 22.75 -3.00
C ASN A 111 0.70 23.38 -1.75
N ALA A 112 0.74 24.71 -1.62
CA ALA A 112 0.06 25.40 -0.52
C ALA A 112 -1.45 25.17 -0.55
N ILE A 113 -2.08 25.17 -1.72
CA ILE A 113 -3.51 24.82 -1.88
C ILE A 113 -3.77 23.40 -1.40
N ALA A 114 -2.97 22.42 -1.84
CA ALA A 114 -3.13 21.02 -1.44
C ALA A 114 -2.90 20.79 0.07
N LEU A 115 -2.05 21.59 0.71
CA LEU A 115 -1.76 21.54 2.15
C LEU A 115 -2.73 22.38 2.99
N GLY A 116 -3.50 23.28 2.37
CA GLY A 116 -4.40 24.22 3.05
C GLY A 116 -3.89 25.67 2.98
N LEU A 117 -4.16 26.36 1.85
CA LEU A 117 -3.60 27.69 1.58
C LEU A 117 -4.00 28.73 2.64
N ALA A 118 -5.24 28.68 3.14
CA ALA A 118 -5.73 29.63 4.13
C ALA A 118 -4.85 29.66 5.40
N THR A 119 -4.35 28.49 5.81
CA THR A 119 -3.53 28.33 7.02
C THR A 119 -2.03 28.58 6.76
N HIS A 120 -1.61 28.50 5.49
CA HIS A 120 -0.18 28.48 5.12
C HIS A 120 0.24 29.57 4.14
N LYS A 121 -0.61 30.56 3.85
CA LYS A 121 -0.33 31.64 2.90
C LYS A 121 0.96 32.40 3.24
N GLU A 122 1.24 32.61 4.52
CA GLU A 122 2.46 33.28 4.99
C GLU A 122 3.74 32.47 4.73
N LEU A 123 3.63 31.19 4.38
CA LEU A 123 4.75 30.31 4.09
C LEU A 123 5.07 30.24 2.58
N LEU A 124 4.29 30.92 1.72
CA LEU A 124 4.54 30.97 0.29
C LEU A 124 5.94 31.50 -0.02
N GLU A 125 6.61 30.87 -0.99
CA GLU A 125 7.96 31.19 -1.44
C GLU A 125 9.06 31.10 -0.35
N LYS A 126 8.70 30.72 0.88
CA LYS A 126 9.67 30.44 1.95
C LYS A 126 10.32 29.07 1.71
N PRO A 127 11.63 28.94 2.01
CA PRO A 127 12.32 27.66 1.91
C PRO A 127 11.80 26.67 2.96
N LEU A 128 11.74 25.41 2.59
CA LEU A 128 11.34 24.31 3.44
C LEU A 128 12.43 24.08 4.50
N SER A 129 12.07 24.23 5.78
CA SER A 129 12.95 23.88 6.89
C SER A 129 12.69 22.43 7.31
N LEU A 130 13.53 21.52 6.82
CA LEU A 130 13.46 20.10 7.19
C LEU A 130 14.29 19.83 8.44
N THR A 131 13.65 19.98 9.59
CA THR A 131 14.24 19.60 10.88
C THR A 131 14.18 18.09 11.09
N TYR A 132 15.00 17.57 12.02
CA TYR A 132 14.97 16.16 12.38
C TYR A 132 13.58 15.71 12.91
N PRO A 133 12.89 16.46 13.80
CA PRO A 133 11.51 16.13 14.19
C PRO A 133 10.55 16.05 13.00
N ALA A 134 10.61 16.99 12.06
CA ALA A 134 9.74 16.98 10.87
C ALA A 134 9.99 15.73 10.00
N LEU A 135 11.24 15.30 9.88
CA LEU A 135 11.59 14.07 9.18
C LEU A 135 11.05 12.83 9.91
N GLN A 136 11.17 12.77 11.23
CA GLN A 136 10.61 11.67 12.02
C GLN A 136 9.07 11.59 11.87
N SER A 137 8.39 12.73 11.84
CA SER A 137 6.95 12.77 11.54
C SER A 137 6.63 12.22 10.14
N ALA A 138 7.42 12.57 9.11
CA ALA A 138 7.23 12.02 7.76
C ALA A 138 7.45 10.49 7.71
N ILE A 139 8.43 9.98 8.46
CA ILE A 139 8.69 8.53 8.60
C ILE A 139 7.50 7.85 9.30
N ALA A 140 7.00 8.43 10.39
CA ALA A 140 5.87 7.88 11.14
C ALA A 140 4.60 7.83 10.29
N ILE A 141 4.28 8.91 9.57
CA ILE A 141 3.14 8.96 8.63
C ILE A 141 3.28 7.89 7.55
N SER A 142 4.46 7.79 6.93
CA SER A 142 4.73 6.82 5.86
C SER A 142 4.63 5.38 6.34
N THR A 143 5.15 5.08 7.54
CA THR A 143 5.05 3.76 8.16
C THR A 143 3.61 3.44 8.56
N GLY A 144 2.87 4.46 9.03
CA GLY A 144 1.45 4.35 9.34
C GLY A 144 0.61 3.99 8.09
N LEU A 145 0.89 4.61 6.95
CA LEU A 145 0.26 4.25 5.68
C LEU A 145 0.55 2.79 5.31
N VAL A 146 1.83 2.40 5.31
CA VAL A 146 2.25 1.03 4.97
C VAL A 146 1.49 0.00 5.82
N ARG A 147 1.33 0.23 7.13
CA ARG A 147 0.56 -0.64 8.01
C ARG A 147 -0.92 -0.69 7.67
N ASN A 148 -1.55 0.47 7.48
CA ASN A 148 -2.97 0.52 7.14
C ASN A 148 -3.25 -0.21 5.82
N VAL A 149 -2.39 -0.02 4.82
CA VAL A 149 -2.45 -0.74 3.54
C VAL A 149 -2.24 -2.23 3.74
N ASN A 150 -1.22 -2.63 4.51
CA ASN A 150 -0.94 -4.04 4.79
C ASN A 150 -2.16 -4.74 5.38
N ASN A 151 -2.71 -4.17 6.46
CA ASN A 151 -3.87 -4.75 7.15
C ASN A 151 -5.10 -4.79 6.24
N PHE A 152 -5.38 -3.69 5.53
CA PHE A 152 -6.51 -3.61 4.63
C PHE A 152 -6.41 -4.62 3.49
N LEU A 153 -5.29 -4.66 2.79
CA LEU A 153 -5.11 -5.56 1.65
C LEU A 153 -5.03 -7.01 2.10
N PHE A 154 -4.38 -7.32 3.22
CA PHE A 154 -4.35 -8.68 3.78
C PHE A 154 -5.77 -9.21 4.00
N ASN A 155 -6.62 -8.42 4.64
CA ASN A 155 -8.01 -8.78 4.88
C ASN A 155 -8.79 -8.89 3.56
N ALA A 156 -8.63 -7.91 2.66
CA ALA A 156 -9.34 -7.91 1.37
C ALA A 156 -9.01 -9.14 0.51
N VAL A 157 -7.72 -9.50 0.40
CA VAL A 157 -7.28 -10.61 -0.44
C VAL A 157 -7.55 -11.98 0.18
N LEU A 158 -7.54 -12.11 1.51
CA LEU A 158 -7.93 -13.37 2.16
C LEU A 158 -9.44 -13.58 2.16
N SER A 159 -10.23 -12.53 2.42
CA SER A 159 -11.69 -12.64 2.50
C SER A 159 -12.35 -12.99 1.17
N ARG A 160 -11.71 -12.67 0.04
CA ARG A 160 -12.22 -13.02 -1.30
C ARG A 160 -11.85 -14.41 -1.79
N VAL A 161 -10.96 -15.12 -1.08
CA VAL A 161 -10.67 -16.53 -1.38
C VAL A 161 -11.94 -17.35 -1.13
N GLU A 162 -12.33 -18.17 -2.09
CA GLU A 162 -13.58 -18.93 -2.04
C GLU A 162 -13.73 -19.72 -0.74
N VAL A 163 -14.97 -19.78 -0.25
CA VAL A 163 -15.26 -20.40 1.04
C VAL A 163 -14.82 -21.87 1.07
N SER A 164 -14.99 -22.57 -0.05
CA SER A 164 -14.63 -23.98 -0.29
C SER A 164 -13.14 -24.28 -0.16
N GLN A 165 -12.26 -23.29 -0.32
CA GLN A 165 -10.81 -23.51 -0.22
C GLN A 165 -10.30 -23.58 1.23
N TRP A 166 -11.14 -23.21 2.20
CA TRP A 166 -10.78 -23.21 3.61
C TRP A 166 -11.46 -24.37 4.34
N THR A 167 -10.68 -25.28 4.90
CA THR A 167 -11.23 -26.42 5.64
C THR A 167 -11.43 -26.14 7.13
N GLY A 168 -10.95 -25.00 7.66
CA GLY A 168 -10.98 -24.75 9.11
C GLY A 168 -9.84 -25.40 9.88
N ARG A 169 -8.96 -26.13 9.19
CA ARG A 169 -7.90 -26.93 9.82
C ARG A 169 -6.56 -26.44 9.33
N PHE A 170 -5.76 -25.87 10.24
CA PHE A 170 -4.46 -25.27 9.90
C PHE A 170 -3.58 -26.20 9.05
N ARG A 171 -3.52 -27.50 9.37
CA ARG A 171 -2.69 -28.46 8.62
C ARG A 171 -3.01 -28.49 7.12
N ASN A 172 -4.29 -28.37 6.76
CA ASN A 172 -4.75 -28.40 5.37
C ASN A 172 -4.60 -27.03 4.72
N ASP A 173 -4.98 -25.97 5.45
CA ASP A 173 -5.04 -24.61 4.94
C ASP A 173 -3.67 -23.91 4.92
N ARG A 174 -2.67 -24.45 5.64
CA ARG A 174 -1.32 -23.86 5.80
C ARG A 174 -0.67 -23.51 4.49
N LYS A 175 -0.75 -24.37 3.47
CA LYS A 175 -0.09 -24.13 2.18
C LYS A 175 -0.66 -22.90 1.47
N LEU A 176 -1.97 -22.68 1.57
CA LEU A 176 -2.63 -21.51 0.99
C LEU A 176 -2.35 -20.27 1.83
N PHE A 177 -2.65 -20.34 3.13
CA PHE A 177 -2.52 -19.23 4.06
C PHE A 177 -1.08 -18.69 4.15
N SER A 178 -0.08 -19.57 4.15
CA SER A 178 1.33 -19.16 4.25
C SER A 178 1.81 -18.31 3.09
N LYS A 179 1.23 -18.44 1.89
CA LYS A 179 1.58 -17.57 0.75
C LYS A 179 1.25 -16.12 1.02
N TYR A 180 0.03 -15.87 1.52
CA TYR A 180 -0.41 -14.54 1.89
C TYR A 180 0.31 -14.06 3.15
N TYR A 181 0.39 -14.88 4.19
CA TYR A 181 1.11 -14.51 5.41
C TYR A 181 2.55 -14.08 5.13
N ALA A 182 3.31 -14.84 4.34
CA ALA A 182 4.72 -14.51 4.04
C ALA A 182 4.88 -13.21 3.24
N LEU A 183 3.83 -12.75 2.55
CA LEU A 183 3.85 -11.49 1.82
C LEU A 183 3.62 -10.29 2.74
N PHE A 184 2.73 -10.42 3.71
CA PHE A 184 2.30 -9.33 4.58
C PHE A 184 3.03 -9.31 5.94
N SER A 185 3.68 -10.42 6.32
CA SER A 185 4.35 -10.52 7.61
C SER A 185 5.56 -9.60 7.69
N ASP A 186 5.56 -8.79 8.73
CA ASP A 186 6.68 -7.96 9.10
C ASP A 186 7.67 -8.78 9.93
N THR A 187 8.89 -8.92 9.39
CA THR A 187 10.00 -9.66 10.00
C THR A 187 11.17 -8.76 10.40
N VAL A 188 11.09 -7.46 10.13
CA VAL A 188 12.24 -6.54 10.21
C VAL A 188 11.92 -5.26 10.98
N SER A 189 10.67 -4.81 11.07
CA SER A 189 10.39 -3.49 11.67
C SER A 189 10.58 -3.45 13.18
N SER A 190 10.91 -2.25 13.64
CA SER A 190 11.18 -1.91 15.04
C SER A 190 9.95 -1.93 15.94
N TYR A 191 8.75 -2.18 15.40
CA TYR A 191 7.47 -2.08 16.12
C TYR A 191 6.90 -3.43 16.57
N GLY A 192 7.69 -4.49 16.41
CA GLY A 192 7.32 -5.85 16.79
C GLY A 192 7.05 -6.72 15.57
N ALA A 193 7.50 -7.97 15.65
CA ALA A 193 7.26 -8.94 14.60
C ALA A 193 5.76 -9.26 14.50
N THR A 194 5.29 -9.55 13.28
CA THR A 194 3.95 -10.10 13.09
C THR A 194 3.79 -11.38 13.93
N PRO A 195 2.61 -11.62 14.55
CA PRO A 195 2.36 -12.85 15.28
C PRO A 195 2.67 -14.09 14.44
N ALA A 196 3.00 -15.20 15.10
CA ALA A 196 3.35 -16.43 14.41
C ALA A 196 2.23 -16.89 13.45
N LEU A 197 2.62 -17.47 12.30
CA LEU A 197 1.72 -17.95 11.24
C LEU A 197 0.46 -18.66 11.76
N ARG A 198 0.62 -19.54 12.78
CA ARG A 198 -0.50 -20.28 13.36
C ARG A 198 -1.49 -19.37 14.10
N ALA A 199 -0.98 -18.44 14.91
CA ALA A 199 -1.83 -17.51 15.67
C ALA A 199 -2.60 -16.58 14.73
N THR A 200 -1.95 -16.06 13.68
CA THR A 200 -2.62 -15.24 12.66
C THR A 200 -3.68 -16.03 11.89
N TYR A 201 -3.43 -17.31 11.60
CA TYR A 201 -4.43 -18.19 11.00
C TYR A 201 -5.63 -18.43 11.92
N ASP A 202 -5.39 -18.75 13.18
CA ASP A 202 -6.47 -19.01 14.14
C ASP A 202 -7.36 -17.76 14.31
N GLU A 203 -6.76 -16.57 14.37
CA GLU A 203 -7.47 -15.30 14.40
C GLU A 203 -8.26 -15.03 13.12
N PHE A 204 -7.68 -15.27 11.94
CA PHE A 204 -8.39 -15.15 10.67
C PHE A 204 -9.63 -16.06 10.63
N MET A 205 -9.51 -17.31 11.06
CA MET A 205 -10.64 -18.23 11.07
C MET A 205 -11.71 -17.82 12.09
N ARG A 206 -11.31 -17.26 13.24
CA ARG A 206 -12.23 -16.70 14.24
C ARG A 206 -13.02 -15.53 13.66
N GLN A 207 -12.35 -14.56 13.04
CA GLN A 207 -12.99 -13.39 12.42
C GLN A 207 -13.92 -13.81 11.28
N ARG A 208 -13.49 -14.74 10.44
CA ARG A 208 -14.29 -15.24 9.33
C ARG A 208 -15.55 -15.97 9.80
N ALA A 209 -15.47 -16.75 10.88
CA ALA A 209 -16.64 -17.37 11.49
C ALA A 209 -17.63 -16.34 12.07
N ALA A 210 -17.12 -15.29 12.71
CA ALA A 210 -17.92 -14.17 13.20
C ALA A 210 -18.62 -13.41 12.06
N HIS A 211 -17.92 -13.16 10.95
CA HIS A 211 -18.48 -12.51 9.78
C HIS A 211 -19.54 -13.37 9.08
N ALA A 212 -19.33 -14.68 8.96
CA ALA A 212 -20.35 -15.60 8.46
C ALA A 212 -21.61 -15.63 9.35
N ALA A 213 -21.48 -15.30 10.64
CA ALA A 213 -22.58 -15.15 11.58
C ALA A 213 -23.21 -13.74 11.60
N GLY A 214 -22.82 -12.84 10.66
CA GLY A 214 -23.41 -11.51 10.50
C GLY A 214 -22.75 -10.39 11.30
N GLN A 215 -21.56 -10.60 11.88
CA GLN A 215 -20.79 -9.53 12.50
C GLN A 215 -19.92 -8.79 11.45
N PRO A 216 -19.72 -7.46 11.58
CA PRO A 216 -18.77 -6.75 10.72
C PRO A 216 -17.33 -7.25 10.96
N PHE A 217 -16.52 -7.16 9.90
CA PHE A 217 -15.09 -7.51 9.91
C PHE A 217 -14.24 -6.52 10.72
#